data_AF-A0A833GC74-F1
#
_entry.id   AF-A0A833GC74-F1
#
_cell.length_a   1.000
_cell.length_b   1.000
_cell.length_c   1.000
_cell.angle_alpha   90.00
_cell.angle_beta   90.00
_cell.angle_gamma   90.00
#
_symmetry.space_group_name_H-M   'P 1'
#
loop_
_entity.id
_entity.type
_entity.pdbx_description
1 polymer ?
#
loop_
_entity_poly.entity_id
_entity_poly.type
_entity_poly.pdbx_seq_one_letter_code
_entity_poly.pdbx_strand_id
1 'polypeptide(L)'
;MPRKPFRIGRSRTGLGLFATEPIKKGKFIVEYRGRKLTNAEAERREAKGARYMYELNSRWTLDGSSRRNVARYANHSCRPNAESDVVRGHVIIRAIKNIQPDDEITYDYGRDYFRNVLMEIGGCKCVKCLEKTREERRERRLRNLRRKRRAERAAAAAKKDIKRQGPRKPR
;
A
#
# COMPACT_ATOMS: atom_id res chain seq x y z
N MET A 1 -0.27 0.61 -34.68
CA MET A 1 0.40 1.31 -33.56
C MET A 1 1.19 0.29 -32.76
N PRO A 2 2.46 0.53 -32.40
CA PRO A 2 3.21 -0.40 -31.55
C PRO A 2 2.44 -0.63 -30.25
N ARG A 3 2.27 -1.90 -29.88
CA ARG A 3 1.56 -2.27 -28.65
C ARG A 3 2.37 -1.75 -27.46
N LYS A 4 1.72 -0.97 -26.60
CA LYS A 4 2.34 -0.53 -25.34
C LYS A 4 2.51 -1.78 -24.46
N PRO A 5 3.62 -1.92 -23.70
CA PRO A 5 3.89 -3.10 -22.89
C PRO A 5 3.05 -3.17 -21.61
N PHE A 6 1.93 -2.45 -21.57
CA PHE A 6 1.04 -2.37 -20.42
C PHE A 6 -0.42 -2.14 -20.82
N ARG A 7 -1.32 -2.48 -19.88
CA ARG A 7 -2.77 -2.24 -19.94
C ARG A 7 -3.26 -1.66 -18.61
N ILE A 8 -4.41 -0.99 -18.64
CA ILE A 8 -5.11 -0.56 -17.42
C ILE A 8 -6.09 -1.66 -17.04
N GLY A 9 -6.15 -2.02 -15.75
CA GLY A 9 -7.04 -3.06 -15.25
C GLY A 9 -7.56 -2.76 -13.84
N ARG A 10 -8.46 -3.59 -13.34
CA ARG A 10 -8.90 -3.52 -11.93
C ARG A 10 -7.74 -3.93 -11.02
N SER A 11 -7.52 -3.14 -9.98
CA SER A 11 -6.55 -3.38 -8.92
C SER A 11 -7.24 -3.28 -7.55
N ARG A 12 -6.54 -3.72 -6.51
CA ARG A 12 -7.00 -3.68 -5.11
C ARG A 12 -7.34 -2.26 -4.64
N THR A 13 -6.64 -1.25 -5.18
CA THR A 13 -6.81 0.17 -4.83
C THR A 13 -7.59 0.94 -5.90
N GLY A 14 -8.33 0.26 -6.77
CA GLY A 14 -9.14 0.85 -7.83
C GLY A 14 -8.72 0.39 -9.22
N LEU A 15 -8.02 1.24 -9.96
CA LEU A 15 -7.41 0.90 -11.24
C LEU A 15 -5.91 0.76 -11.07
N GLY A 16 -5.30 -0.13 -11.84
CA GLY A 16 -3.86 -0.40 -11.84
C GLY A 16 -3.30 -0.46 -13.25
N LEU A 17 -1.98 -0.31 -13.35
CA LEU A 17 -1.22 -0.50 -14.57
C LEU A 17 -0.59 -1.90 -14.54
N PHE A 18 -0.84 -2.71 -15.56
CA PHE A 18 -0.40 -4.11 -15.62
C PHE A 18 0.45 -4.34 -16.85
N ALA A 19 1.52 -5.12 -16.73
CA ALA A 19 2.34 -5.50 -17.87
C ALA A 19 1.56 -6.43 -18.82
N THR A 20 1.72 -6.25 -20.13
CA THR A 20 1.12 -7.13 -21.16
C THR A 20 2.14 -8.05 -21.82
N GLU A 21 3.42 -7.79 -21.60
CA GLU A 21 4.57 -8.56 -22.06
C GLU A 21 5.67 -8.50 -20.99
N PRO A 22 6.69 -9.38 -21.05
CA PRO A 22 7.82 -9.29 -20.13
C PRO A 22 8.57 -7.94 -20.26
N ILE A 23 8.74 -7.24 -19.14
CA ILE A 23 9.51 -5.98 -19.06
C ILE A 23 10.82 -6.26 -18.30
N LYS A 24 11.96 -6.13 -18.99
CA LYS A 24 13.28 -6.32 -18.39
C LYS A 24 13.61 -5.20 -17.39
N LYS A 25 14.41 -5.52 -16.37
CA LYS A 25 15.03 -4.52 -15.48
C LYS A 25 15.70 -3.40 -16.29
N GLY A 26 15.52 -2.16 -15.86
CA GLY A 26 16.06 -0.95 -16.47
C GLY A 26 15.22 -0.41 -17.64
N LYS A 27 14.26 -1.19 -18.18
CA LYS A 27 13.45 -0.77 -19.31
C LYS A 27 12.51 0.37 -18.89
N PHE A 28 12.46 1.41 -19.72
CA PHE A 28 11.46 2.47 -19.63
C PHE A 28 10.06 1.88 -19.82
N ILE A 29 9.12 2.27 -18.97
CA ILE A 29 7.73 1.80 -19.03
C ILE A 29 6.85 2.91 -19.58
N VAL A 30 6.73 4.02 -18.85
CA VAL A 30 5.81 5.11 -19.16
C VAL A 30 6.29 6.41 -18.55
N GLU A 31 5.96 7.53 -19.19
CA GLU A 31 6.21 8.86 -18.65
C GLU A 31 5.00 9.32 -17.84
N TYR A 32 5.24 9.88 -16.65
CA TYR A 32 4.22 10.57 -15.88
C TYR A 32 4.10 12.01 -16.39
N ARG A 33 2.99 12.25 -17.10
CA ARG A 33 2.71 13.53 -17.77
C ARG A 33 1.70 14.34 -16.98
N GLY A 34 1.82 15.66 -17.03
CA GLY A 34 0.89 16.52 -16.36
C GLY A 34 1.07 17.99 -16.72
N ARG A 35 0.14 18.82 -16.25
CA ARG A 35 0.29 20.28 -16.30
C ARG A 35 1.28 20.70 -15.21
N LYS A 36 2.27 21.53 -15.54
CA LYS A 36 3.14 22.15 -14.53
C LYS A 36 2.36 23.20 -13.74
N LEU A 37 2.40 23.07 -12.42
CA LEU A 37 1.85 24.00 -11.44
C LEU A 37 2.98 24.44 -10.50
N THR A 38 2.85 25.63 -9.93
CA THR A 38 3.72 26.02 -8.81
C THR A 38 3.40 25.13 -7.60
N ASN A 39 4.38 24.90 -6.73
CA ASN A 39 4.18 24.05 -5.54
C ASN A 39 3.03 24.57 -4.64
N ALA A 40 2.90 25.89 -4.48
CA ALA A 40 1.79 26.49 -3.71
C ALA A 40 0.40 26.21 -4.31
N GLU A 41 0.27 26.21 -5.65
CA GLU A 41 -1.00 25.88 -6.30
C GLU A 41 -1.28 24.36 -6.23
N ALA A 42 -0.24 23.53 -6.32
CA ALA A 42 -0.39 22.08 -6.14
C ALA A 42 -0.87 21.75 -4.73
N GLU A 43 -0.24 22.31 -3.70
CA GLU A 43 -0.63 22.13 -2.29
C GLU A 43 -2.07 22.58 -2.04
N ARG A 44 -2.48 23.74 -2.57
CA ARG A 44 -3.87 24.21 -2.51
C ARG A 44 -4.86 23.21 -3.14
N ARG A 45 -4.47 22.54 -4.22
CA ARG A 45 -5.30 21.52 -4.88
C ARG A 45 -5.33 20.21 -4.10
N GLU A 46 -4.21 19.80 -3.52
CA GLU A 46 -4.13 18.62 -2.66
C GLU A 46 -5.01 18.78 -1.42
N ALA A 47 -5.00 19.97 -0.80
CA ALA A 47 -5.90 20.33 0.30
C ALA A 47 -7.39 20.24 -0.08
N LYS A 48 -7.72 20.43 -1.38
CA LYS A 48 -9.07 20.24 -1.95
C LYS A 48 -9.32 18.81 -2.43
N GLY A 49 -8.40 17.89 -2.20
CA GLY A 49 -8.53 16.47 -2.50
C GLY A 49 -7.92 16.00 -3.82
N ALA A 50 -7.13 16.82 -4.52
CA ALA A 50 -6.37 16.34 -5.69
C ALA A 50 -5.33 15.29 -5.26
N ARG A 51 -5.21 14.18 -6.02
CA ARG A 51 -4.39 13.00 -5.63
C ARG A 51 -3.26 12.64 -6.59
N TYR A 52 -3.14 13.36 -7.70
CA TYR A 52 -2.21 13.05 -8.80
C TYR A 52 -1.18 14.16 -8.98
N MET A 53 -0.57 14.59 -7.87
CA MET A 53 0.51 15.57 -7.89
C MET A 53 1.84 14.83 -7.81
N TYR A 54 2.80 15.27 -8.63
CA TYR A 54 4.18 14.78 -8.59
C TYR A 54 5.13 15.96 -8.50
N GLU A 55 5.81 16.11 -7.37
CA GLU A 55 6.79 17.17 -7.16
C GLU A 55 8.01 16.95 -8.07
N LEU A 56 8.31 17.92 -8.94
CA LEU A 56 9.48 17.85 -9.83
C LEU A 56 10.74 18.42 -9.17
N ASN A 57 10.58 19.56 -8.48
CA ASN A 57 11.64 20.32 -7.84
C ASN A 57 11.03 21.36 -6.89
N SER A 58 11.88 22.20 -6.29
CA SER A 58 11.51 23.26 -5.35
C SER A 58 10.54 24.32 -5.88
N ARG A 59 10.25 24.35 -7.18
CA ARG A 59 9.34 25.33 -7.80
C ARG A 59 8.11 24.71 -8.44
N TRP A 60 8.26 23.52 -9.01
CA TRP A 60 7.26 22.94 -9.92
C TRP A 60 6.77 21.57 -9.46
N THR A 61 5.47 21.37 -9.63
CA THR A 61 4.76 20.11 -9.44
C THR A 61 3.93 19.81 -10.69
N LEU A 62 3.87 18.53 -11.10
CA LEU A 62 3.04 18.07 -12.20
C LEU A 62 1.67 17.62 -11.70
N ASP A 63 0.62 18.19 -12.27
CA ASP A 63 -0.76 17.72 -12.12
C ASP A 63 -1.05 16.64 -13.17
N GLY A 64 -0.96 15.39 -12.74
CA GLY A 64 -1.22 14.18 -13.50
C GLY A 64 -2.69 13.76 -13.56
N SER A 65 -3.64 14.63 -13.18
CA SER A 65 -5.08 14.30 -13.09
C SER A 65 -5.74 13.98 -14.44
N SER A 66 -5.09 14.27 -15.56
CA SER A 66 -5.61 13.93 -16.90
C SER A 66 -5.63 12.42 -17.13
N ARG A 67 -6.70 11.90 -17.74
CA ARG A 67 -6.75 10.48 -18.17
C ARG A 67 -5.75 10.14 -19.28
N ARG A 68 -5.20 11.16 -19.96
CA ARG A 68 -4.10 10.97 -20.91
C ARG A 68 -2.79 10.57 -20.21
N ASN A 69 -2.64 10.87 -18.93
CA ASN A 69 -1.53 10.41 -18.11
C ASN A 69 -1.78 8.97 -17.63
N VAL A 70 -1.35 7.98 -18.40
CA VAL A 70 -1.54 6.57 -18.04
C VAL A 70 -0.69 6.16 -16.83
N ALA A 71 0.43 6.84 -16.59
CA ALA A 71 1.28 6.59 -15.43
C ALA A 71 0.57 6.80 -14.09
N ARG A 72 -0.53 7.57 -14.06
CA ARG A 72 -1.35 7.78 -12.85
C ARG A 72 -1.96 6.50 -12.27
N TYR A 73 -1.96 5.42 -13.05
CA TYR A 73 -2.48 4.11 -12.64
C TYR A 73 -1.39 3.18 -12.08
N ALA A 74 -0.12 3.58 -12.11
CA ALA A 74 0.94 2.84 -11.43
C ALA A 74 0.79 3.05 -9.91
N ASN A 75 0.41 1.99 -9.20
CA ASN A 75 0.04 2.07 -7.79
C ASN A 75 1.26 2.02 -6.86
N HIS A 76 1.04 2.35 -5.58
CA HIS A 76 2.05 2.22 -4.56
C HIS A 76 2.30 0.76 -4.14
N SER A 77 3.56 0.41 -3.95
CA SER A 77 3.96 -0.79 -3.21
C SER A 77 5.17 -0.52 -2.32
N CYS A 78 5.16 -1.03 -1.09
CA CYS A 78 6.34 -1.03 -0.20
C CYS A 78 7.42 -2.04 -0.62
N ARG A 79 7.16 -2.81 -1.68
CA ARG A 79 8.11 -3.69 -2.37
C ARG A 79 7.88 -3.54 -3.88
N PRO A 80 8.28 -2.40 -4.46
CA PRO A 80 7.95 -2.11 -5.83
C PRO A 80 8.77 -2.95 -6.82
N ASN A 81 8.30 -2.97 -8.07
CA ASN A 81 8.97 -3.55 -9.23
C ASN A 81 9.37 -2.48 -10.27
N ALA A 82 8.90 -1.24 -10.11
CA ALA A 82 9.32 -0.06 -10.84
C ALA A 82 9.73 1.09 -9.90
N GLU A 83 10.40 2.10 -10.43
CA GLU A 83 10.71 3.34 -9.75
C GLU A 83 10.39 4.54 -10.65
N SER A 84 10.16 5.70 -10.03
CA SER A 84 10.06 6.97 -10.73
C SER A 84 11.38 7.73 -10.67
N ASP A 85 11.76 8.36 -11.78
CA ASP A 85 12.97 9.17 -11.89
C ASP A 85 12.70 10.45 -12.69
N VAL A 86 13.45 11.52 -12.44
CA VAL A 86 13.32 12.80 -13.14
C VAL A 86 14.47 12.95 -14.13
N VAL A 87 14.17 12.76 -15.42
CA VAL A 87 15.15 12.88 -16.50
C VAL A 87 14.82 14.11 -17.33
N ARG A 88 15.73 15.11 -17.33
CA ARG A 88 15.59 16.37 -18.09
C ARG A 88 14.25 17.09 -17.82
N GLY A 89 13.75 17.02 -16.58
CA GLY A 89 12.49 17.65 -16.17
C GLY A 89 11.22 16.87 -16.54
N HIS A 90 11.38 15.62 -17.01
CA HIS A 90 10.30 14.67 -17.24
C HIS A 90 10.34 13.57 -16.20
N VAL A 91 9.18 13.19 -15.68
CA VAL A 91 9.07 12.06 -14.75
C VAL A 91 8.88 10.80 -15.56
N ILE A 92 9.80 9.85 -15.43
CA ILE A 92 9.72 8.56 -16.07
C ILE A 92 9.51 7.47 -15.03
N ILE A 93 8.76 6.44 -15.39
CA ILE A 93 8.66 5.20 -14.62
C ILE A 93 9.44 4.14 -15.39
N ARG A 94 10.39 3.50 -14.71
CA ARG A 94 11.23 2.43 -15.27
C ARG A 94 11.23 1.20 -14.36
N ALA A 95 11.43 0.04 -14.96
CA ALA A 95 11.49 -1.21 -14.21
C ALA A 95 12.80 -1.31 -13.40
N ILE A 96 12.72 -1.72 -12.14
CA ILE A 96 13.90 -2.01 -11.29
C ILE A 96 14.16 -3.52 -11.15
N LYS A 97 13.22 -4.34 -11.64
CA LYS A 97 13.26 -5.81 -11.69
C LYS A 97 12.65 -6.27 -13.01
N ASN A 98 12.77 -7.56 -13.31
CA ASN A 98 11.99 -8.15 -14.38
C ASN A 98 10.51 -8.22 -13.94
N ILE A 99 9.61 -7.75 -14.79
CA ILE A 99 8.16 -7.73 -14.57
C ILE A 99 7.55 -8.70 -15.58
N GLN A 100 6.76 -9.65 -15.10
CA GLN A 100 6.11 -10.65 -15.95
C GLN A 100 4.80 -10.12 -16.52
N PRO A 101 4.27 -10.71 -17.60
CA PRO A 101 2.91 -10.43 -18.05
C PRO A 101 1.92 -10.57 -16.88
N ASP A 102 0.93 -9.68 -16.85
CA ASP A 102 -0.10 -9.56 -15.82
C ASP A 102 0.36 -9.12 -14.42
N ASP A 103 1.66 -8.91 -14.20
CA ASP A 103 2.12 -8.25 -12.98
C ASP A 103 1.66 -6.78 -12.95
N GLU A 104 1.23 -6.32 -11.77
CA GLU A 104 0.95 -4.91 -11.54
C GLU A 104 2.26 -4.12 -11.44
N ILE A 105 2.38 -3.06 -12.24
CA ILE A 105 3.48 -2.11 -12.21
C ILE A 105 3.25 -1.15 -11.04
N THR A 106 4.16 -1.22 -10.06
CA THR A 106 4.07 -0.44 -8.83
C THR A 106 5.40 0.23 -8.50
N TYR A 107 5.33 1.41 -7.90
CA TYR A 107 6.50 2.16 -7.45
C TYR A 107 6.30 2.69 -6.03
N ASP A 108 7.37 3.21 -5.42
CA ASP A 108 7.27 3.87 -4.12
C ASP A 108 6.81 5.33 -4.31
N TYR A 109 5.72 5.72 -3.65
CA TYR A 109 5.18 7.08 -3.75
C TYR A 109 5.99 8.09 -2.91
N GLY A 110 6.95 7.61 -2.12
CA GLY A 110 7.73 8.44 -1.23
C GLY A 110 7.09 8.62 0.14
N ARG A 111 7.90 9.10 1.08
CA ARG A 111 7.54 9.15 2.51
C ARG A 111 6.41 10.12 2.80
N ASP A 112 6.40 11.27 2.14
CA ASP A 112 5.42 12.32 2.45
C ASP A 112 4.02 11.92 1.97
N TYR A 113 3.89 11.39 0.76
CA TYR A 113 2.63 10.82 0.29
C TYR A 113 2.18 9.63 1.15
N PHE A 114 3.12 8.78 1.58
CA PHE A 114 2.79 7.66 2.47
C PHE A 114 2.17 8.15 3.78
N ARG A 115 2.78 9.14 4.45
CA ARG A 115 2.30 9.65 5.74
C ARG A 115 1.03 10.48 5.60
N ASN A 116 0.99 11.40 4.64
CA ASN A 116 -0.06 12.42 4.57
C ASN A 116 -1.29 11.93 3.80
N VAL A 117 -1.16 10.89 2.96
CA VAL A 117 -2.29 10.42 2.14
C VAL A 117 -2.63 8.97 2.45
N LEU A 118 -1.66 8.05 2.36
CA LEU A 118 -1.96 6.62 2.51
C LEU A 118 -2.41 6.28 3.94
N MET A 119 -1.80 6.88 4.96
CA MET A 119 -2.18 6.61 6.34
C MET A 119 -3.56 7.16 6.69
N GLU A 120 -3.95 8.33 6.16
CA GLU A 120 -5.28 8.92 6.38
C GLU A 120 -6.41 8.08 5.77
N ILE A 121 -6.17 7.43 4.62
CA ILE A 121 -7.19 6.61 3.92
C ILE A 121 -7.23 5.15 4.37
N GLY A 122 -6.69 4.84 5.56
CA GLY A 122 -6.71 3.51 6.16
C GLY A 122 -5.47 2.66 5.88
N GLY A 123 -4.33 3.29 5.57
CA GLY A 123 -3.02 2.67 5.44
C GLY A 123 -2.71 2.08 4.06
N CYS A 124 -1.45 1.64 3.90
CA CYS A 124 -0.99 1.01 2.67
C CYS A 124 -1.64 -0.36 2.44
N LYS A 125 -2.26 -0.53 1.27
CA LYS A 125 -2.97 -1.75 0.85
C LYS A 125 -2.18 -2.60 -0.14
N CYS A 126 -0.87 -2.39 -0.26
CA CYS A 126 -0.01 -3.25 -1.08
C CYS A 126 0.03 -4.69 -0.52
N VAL A 127 0.38 -5.65 -1.37
CA VAL A 127 0.39 -7.09 -1.03
C VAL A 127 1.18 -7.36 0.26
N LYS A 128 2.41 -6.84 0.35
CA LYS A 128 3.29 -7.00 1.51
C LYS A 128 2.66 -6.49 2.82
N CYS A 129 2.09 -5.29 2.81
CA CYS A 129 1.51 -4.70 4.02
C CYS A 129 0.30 -5.50 4.50
N LEU A 130 -0.50 -6.02 3.57
CA LEU A 130 -1.67 -6.81 3.90
C LEU A 130 -1.32 -8.21 4.40
N GLU A 131 -0.28 -8.84 3.86
CA GLU A 131 0.27 -10.08 4.39
C GLU A 131 0.71 -9.91 5.84
N LYS A 132 1.50 -8.86 6.12
CA LYS A 132 1.93 -8.51 7.47
C LYS A 132 0.73 -8.29 8.41
N THR A 133 -0.26 -7.49 8.01
CA THR A 133 -1.45 -7.26 8.82
C THR A 133 -2.26 -8.55 9.07
N ARG A 134 -2.33 -9.46 8.09
CA ARG A 134 -3.00 -10.77 8.25
C ARG A 134 -2.27 -11.65 9.26
N GLU A 135 -0.94 -11.69 9.19
CA GLU A 135 -0.09 -12.43 10.12
C GLU A 135 -0.24 -11.91 11.56
N GLU A 136 -0.10 -10.60 11.77
CA GLU A 136 -0.29 -9.97 13.09
C GLU A 136 -1.69 -10.26 13.68
N ARG A 137 -2.73 -10.21 12.85
CA ARG A 137 -4.11 -10.56 13.25
C ARG A 137 -4.21 -12.03 13.66
N ARG A 138 -3.57 -12.95 12.92
CA ARG A 138 -3.54 -14.38 13.23
C ARG A 138 -2.84 -14.65 14.57
N GLU A 139 -1.68 -14.04 14.79
CA GLU A 139 -0.94 -14.17 16.05
C GLU A 139 -1.73 -13.62 17.24
N ARG A 140 -2.35 -12.45 17.09
CA ARG A 140 -3.22 -11.87 18.13
C ARG A 140 -4.38 -12.80 18.47
N ARG A 141 -5.02 -13.40 17.46
CA ARG A 141 -6.11 -14.38 17.67
C ARG A 141 -5.61 -15.60 18.45
N LEU A 142 -4.46 -16.17 18.08
CA LEU A 142 -3.86 -17.30 18.79
C LEU A 142 -3.50 -16.96 20.24
N ARG A 143 -2.95 -15.76 20.47
CA ARG A 143 -2.62 -15.25 21.82
C ARG A 143 -3.88 -15.13 22.69
N ASN A 144 -4.96 -14.57 22.14
CA ASN A 144 -6.23 -14.42 22.84
C ASN A 144 -6.87 -15.78 23.16
N LEU A 145 -6.83 -16.73 22.22
CA LEU A 145 -7.30 -18.10 22.47
C LEU A 145 -6.50 -18.80 23.57
N ARG A 146 -5.17 -18.64 23.59
CA ARG A 146 -4.31 -19.18 24.66
C ARG A 146 -4.64 -18.56 26.02
N ARG A 147 -4.85 -17.24 26.08
CA ARG A 147 -5.27 -16.54 27.31
C ARG A 147 -6.62 -17.02 27.81
N LYS A 148 -7.61 -17.14 26.92
CA LYS A 148 -8.95 -17.66 27.24
C LYS A 148 -8.87 -19.08 27.81
N ARG A 149 -8.15 -20.00 27.14
CA ARG A 149 -7.95 -21.38 27.63
C ARG A 149 -7.27 -21.44 29.00
N ARG A 150 -6.28 -20.56 29.26
CA ARG A 150 -5.62 -20.48 30.58
C ARG A 150 -6.60 -20.01 31.67
N ALA A 151 -7.39 -18.98 31.39
CA ALA A 151 -8.40 -18.48 32.33
C ALA A 151 -9.49 -19.53 32.63
N GLU A 152 -9.98 -20.24 31.60
CA GLU A 152 -10.94 -21.34 31.76
C GLU A 152 -10.39 -22.47 32.64
N ARG A 153 -9.12 -22.86 32.43
CA ARG A 153 -8.44 -23.86 33.27
C ARG A 153 -8.28 -23.40 34.72
N ALA A 154 -7.86 -22.15 34.94
CA ALA A 154 -7.73 -21.58 36.28
C ALA A 154 -9.08 -21.53 37.01
N ALA A 155 -10.15 -21.10 36.33
CA ALA A 155 -11.49 -21.09 36.89
C ALA A 155 -12.00 -22.50 37.23
N ALA A 156 -11.70 -23.50 36.38
CA ALA A 156 -12.05 -24.89 36.65
C ALA A 156 -11.28 -25.48 37.84
N ALA A 157 -9.99 -25.13 38.00
CA ALA A 157 -9.19 -25.54 39.15
C ALA A 157 -9.73 -24.93 40.46
N ALA A 158 -9.98 -23.61 40.48
CA ALA A 158 -10.55 -22.93 41.64
C ALA A 158 -11.91 -23.52 42.06
N LYS A 159 -12.77 -23.86 41.11
CA LYS A 159 -14.05 -24.55 41.39
C LYS A 159 -13.85 -25.94 42.02
N LYS A 160 -12.83 -26.69 41.58
CA LYS A 160 -12.49 -28.00 42.18
C LYS A 160 -11.96 -27.85 43.60
N ASP A 161 -11.14 -26.83 43.85
CA ASP A 161 -10.58 -26.56 45.18
C ASP A 161 -11.66 -26.14 46.17
N ILE A 162 -12.60 -25.28 45.76
CA ILE A 162 -13.78 -24.91 46.57
C ILE A 162 -14.61 -26.16 46.91
N LYS A 163 -14.84 -27.06 45.94
CA LYS A 163 -15.62 -28.29 46.17
C LYS A 163 -14.91 -29.28 47.11
N ARG A 164 -13.57 -29.28 47.14
CA ARG A 164 -12.76 -30.10 48.06
C ARG A 164 -12.79 -29.57 49.50
N GLN A 165 -12.89 -28.25 49.68
CA GLN A 165 -12.93 -27.60 50.99
C GLN A 165 -14.37 -27.54 51.58
N GLY A 166 -15.19 -28.59 51.39
CA GLY A 166 -16.60 -28.63 51.78
C GLY A 166 -16.91 -28.11 53.19
N PRO A 167 -18.17 -27.70 53.46
CA PRO A 167 -18.51 -26.84 54.59
C PRO A 167 -18.00 -27.41 55.91
N ARG A 168 -17.18 -26.63 56.62
CA ARG A 168 -16.75 -26.96 57.99
C ARG A 168 -18.02 -27.05 58.85
N LYS A 169 -18.34 -28.26 59.36
CA LYS A 169 -19.45 -28.46 60.29
C LYS A 169 -19.26 -27.50 61.48
N PRO A 170 -20.25 -26.65 61.81
CA PRO A 170 -20.20 -25.85 63.02
C PRO A 170 -20.26 -26.78 64.23
N ARG A 171 -19.54 -26.37 65.28
CA ARG A 171 -19.29 -27.13 66.50
C ARG A 171 -20.45 -27.01 67.48
#